data_AF-A0A8J3CPY3-F1
#
_entry.id   AF-A0A8J3CPY3-F1
#
_cell.length_a   1.000
_cell.length_b   1.000
_cell.length_c   1.000
_cell.angle_alpha   90.00
_cell.angle_beta   90.00
_cell.angle_gamma   90.00
#
_symmetry.space_group_name_H-M   'P 1'
#
loop_
_entity.id
_entity.type
_entity.pdbx_description
1 polymer ?
#
loop_
_entity_poly.entity_id
_entity_poly.type
_entity_poly.pdbx_seq_one_letter_code
_entity_poly.pdbx_strand_id
1 'polypeptide(L)'
;MFTRHTALAILAASVLSACASVDLPDIDFMGKSDFNEEISALNPDYASPDEVPDIPNDVRSASEWDKSAREMQDLYGEFEVPDLEPALTPEEFDRQFEQAQDASGAYKQDDPS
;
A
#
# COMPACT_ATOMS: atom_id res chain seq x y z
N MET A 1 -21.83 -68.82 13.34
CA MET A 1 -20.57 -68.06 13.14
C MET A 1 -20.77 -66.53 13.07
N PHE A 2 -22.00 -66.01 12.96
CA PHE A 2 -22.26 -64.57 12.79
C PHE A 2 -22.22 -63.72 14.09
N THR A 3 -22.44 -64.32 15.26
CA THR A 3 -22.49 -63.60 16.55
C THR A 3 -21.14 -63.22 17.13
N ARG A 4 -20.04 -63.84 16.65
CA ARG A 4 -18.67 -63.51 17.10
C ARG A 4 -18.10 -62.28 16.39
N HIS A 5 -18.56 -61.98 15.18
CA HIS A 5 -18.04 -60.87 14.37
C HIS A 5 -18.70 -59.53 14.74
N THR A 6 -19.96 -59.55 15.17
CA THR A 6 -20.66 -58.35 15.66
C THR A 6 -20.11 -57.85 17.00
N ALA A 7 -19.74 -58.76 17.92
CA ALA A 7 -19.13 -58.39 19.19
C ALA A 7 -17.75 -57.72 19.03
N LEU A 8 -16.94 -58.16 18.06
CA LEU A 8 -15.63 -57.60 17.78
C LEU A 8 -15.73 -56.18 17.19
N ALA A 9 -16.72 -55.93 16.32
CA ALA A 9 -16.95 -54.64 15.71
C ALA A 9 -17.42 -53.57 16.72
N ILE A 10 -18.26 -53.97 17.68
CA ILE A 10 -18.74 -53.06 18.74
C ILE A 10 -17.60 -52.69 19.69
N LEU A 11 -16.74 -53.67 20.05
CA LEU A 11 -15.58 -53.41 20.91
C LEU A 11 -14.59 -52.45 20.23
N ALA A 12 -14.32 -52.62 18.92
CA ALA A 12 -13.44 -51.74 18.16
C ALA A 12 -13.99 -50.31 18.09
N ALA A 13 -15.30 -50.13 17.88
CA ALA A 13 -15.93 -48.81 17.85
C ALA A 13 -15.83 -48.06 19.19
N SER A 14 -15.88 -48.77 20.33
CA SER A 14 -15.72 -48.14 21.65
C SER A 14 -14.29 -47.66 21.95
N VAL A 15 -13.26 -48.22 21.32
CA VAL A 15 -11.86 -47.76 21.51
C VAL A 15 -11.56 -46.50 20.68
N LEU A 16 -12.22 -46.32 19.53
CA LEU A 16 -12.07 -45.09 18.71
C LEU A 16 -12.78 -43.87 19.30
N SER A 17 -13.75 -44.06 20.20
CA SER A 17 -14.43 -42.94 20.88
C SER A 17 -13.63 -42.38 22.08
N ALA A 18 -12.44 -42.93 22.36
CA ALA A 18 -11.56 -42.50 23.43
C ALA A 18 -10.46 -41.52 22.95
N CYS A 19 -10.72 -40.73 21.91
CA CYS A 19 -9.95 -39.50 21.65
C CYS A 19 -10.27 -38.48 22.75
N ALA A 20 -9.69 -38.68 23.93
CA ALA A 20 -9.72 -37.68 24.98
C ALA A 20 -9.02 -36.42 24.47
N SER A 21 -9.77 -35.33 24.36
CA SER A 21 -9.20 -33.99 24.24
C SER A 21 -8.31 -33.77 25.46
N VAL A 22 -7.00 -33.69 25.25
CA VAL A 22 -6.08 -33.25 26.29
C VAL A 22 -6.28 -31.75 26.40
N ASP A 23 -6.88 -31.27 27.49
CA ASP A 23 -6.87 -29.85 27.85
C ASP A 23 -5.42 -29.43 28.06
N LEU A 24 -4.86 -28.76 27.06
CA LEU A 24 -3.59 -28.08 27.19
C LEU A 24 -3.83 -26.81 28.03
N PRO A 25 -2.99 -26.53 29.05
CA PRO A 25 -3.07 -25.25 29.76
C PRO A 25 -2.87 -24.11 28.77
N ASP A 26 -3.55 -22.98 28.98
CA ASP A 26 -3.29 -21.74 28.24
C ASP A 26 -1.84 -21.29 28.51
N ILE A 27 -0.92 -21.72 27.66
CA ILE A 27 0.45 -21.21 27.67
C ILE A 27 0.42 -19.92 26.87
N ASP A 28 0.45 -18.79 27.57
CA ASP A 28 0.67 -17.48 26.96
C ASP A 28 2.12 -17.40 26.48
N PHE A 29 2.36 -17.87 25.25
CA PHE A 29 3.65 -17.74 24.56
C PHE A 29 3.94 -16.28 24.15
N MET A 30 2.94 -15.42 24.17
CA MET A 30 3.05 -14.01 23.81
C MET A 30 3.16 -13.17 25.07
N GLY A 31 4.21 -13.42 25.87
CA GLY A 31 4.68 -12.45 26.85
C GLY A 31 4.64 -11.06 26.22
N LYS A 32 3.99 -10.12 26.91
CA LYS A 32 3.68 -8.73 26.47
C LYS A 32 4.41 -8.34 25.19
N SER A 33 3.71 -8.39 24.07
CA SER A 33 4.23 -7.99 22.76
C SER A 33 4.89 -6.61 22.85
N ASP A 34 6.15 -6.50 22.41
CA ASP A 34 6.90 -5.23 22.35
C ASP A 34 6.10 -4.13 21.62
N PHE A 35 5.24 -4.53 20.68
CA PHE A 35 4.28 -3.64 20.00
C PHE A 35 3.36 -2.86 20.95
N ASN A 36 2.89 -3.48 22.04
CA ASN A 36 2.01 -2.80 23.00
C ASN A 36 2.78 -1.82 23.89
N GLU A 37 4.08 -2.07 24.13
CA GLU A 37 4.93 -1.16 24.92
C GLU A 37 5.34 0.06 24.09
N GLU A 38 5.62 -0.14 22.80
CA GLU A 38 5.92 0.94 21.85
C GLU A 38 4.72 1.83 21.51
N ILE A 39 3.48 1.31 21.49
CA ILE A 39 2.27 2.14 21.29
C ILE A 39 2.17 3.24 22.36
N SER A 40 2.44 2.90 23.63
CA SER A 40 2.48 3.86 24.73
C SER A 40 3.61 4.89 24.61
N ALA A 41 4.63 4.62 23.79
CA ALA A 41 5.74 5.52 23.51
C ALA A 41 5.57 6.33 22.21
N LEU A 42 4.52 6.05 21.42
CA LEU A 42 4.18 6.88 20.26
C LEU A 42 3.87 8.31 20.74
N ASN A 43 4.41 9.30 20.02
CA ASN A 43 4.32 10.71 20.37
C ASN A 43 2.86 11.11 20.69
N PRO A 44 2.56 11.68 21.87
CA PRO A 44 1.20 12.07 22.25
C PRO A 44 0.56 13.12 21.32
N ASP A 45 1.35 13.75 20.45
CA ASP A 45 0.87 14.68 19.43
C ASP A 45 0.22 13.99 18.21
N TYR A 46 0.34 12.65 18.09
CA TYR A 46 -0.41 11.94 17.07
C TYR A 46 -1.90 11.96 17.42
N ALA A 47 -2.71 12.41 16.46
CA ALA A 47 -4.16 12.35 16.55
C ALA A 47 -4.58 10.93 16.96
N SER A 48 -5.43 10.85 17.99
CA SER A 48 -6.06 9.60 18.38
C SER A 48 -6.82 9.02 17.17
N PRO A 49 -7.09 7.69 17.13
CA PRO A 49 -7.82 7.08 16.01
C PRO A 49 -9.16 7.78 15.69
N ASP A 50 -9.79 8.42 16.68
CA ASP A 50 -11.03 9.18 16.54
C ASP A 50 -10.85 10.62 16.00
N GLU A 51 -9.62 11.13 15.99
CA GLU A 51 -9.22 12.46 15.52
C GLU A 51 -8.56 12.42 14.13
N VAL A 52 -8.28 11.23 13.61
CA VAL A 52 -7.83 11.07 12.22
C VAL A 52 -9.04 11.35 11.31
N PRO A 53 -8.95 12.30 10.36
CA PRO A 53 -10.02 12.51 9.40
C PRO A 53 -10.28 11.19 8.66
N ASP A 54 -11.56 10.86 8.44
CA ASP A 54 -11.95 9.68 7.67
C ASP A 54 -11.10 9.64 6.39
N ILE A 55 -10.18 8.68 6.33
CA ILE A 55 -9.45 8.38 5.11
C ILE A 55 -10.53 8.13 4.05
N PRO A 56 -10.38 8.61 2.81
CA PRO A 56 -11.27 8.20 1.74
C PRO A 56 -11.23 6.68 1.69
N ASN A 57 -12.25 6.06 2.29
CA ASN A 57 -12.48 4.64 2.17
C ASN A 57 -12.90 4.50 0.73
N ASP A 58 -11.95 4.25 -0.15
CA ASP A 58 -12.22 3.99 -1.54
C ASP A 58 -12.89 2.63 -1.64
N VAL A 59 -14.16 2.62 -1.24
CA VAL A 59 -15.08 1.47 -1.25
C VAL A 59 -15.66 1.25 -2.64
N ARG A 60 -15.00 1.77 -3.67
CA ARG A 60 -15.36 1.43 -5.05
C ARG A 60 -15.34 -0.07 -5.19
N SER A 61 -16.42 -0.59 -5.74
CA SER A 61 -16.51 -1.98 -6.16
C SER A 61 -15.39 -2.31 -7.16
N ALA A 62 -15.01 -3.57 -7.27
CA ALA A 62 -14.01 -4.01 -8.24
C ALA A 62 -14.37 -3.56 -9.67
N SER A 63 -15.66 -3.52 -10.01
CA SER A 63 -16.14 -3.02 -11.30
C SER A 63 -15.93 -1.51 -11.51
N GLU A 64 -16.02 -0.71 -10.46
CA GLU A 64 -15.78 0.75 -10.55
C GLU A 64 -14.29 1.06 -10.67
N TRP A 65 -13.45 0.25 -10.03
CA TRP A 65 -12.01 0.27 -10.24
C TRP A 65 -11.62 -0.10 -11.67
N ASP A 66 -12.17 -1.20 -12.20
CA ASP A 66 -11.93 -1.62 -13.57
C ASP A 66 -12.39 -0.58 -14.60
N LYS A 67 -13.55 0.04 -14.36
CA LYS A 67 -14.05 1.13 -15.20
C LYS A 67 -13.10 2.32 -15.21
N SER A 68 -12.69 2.78 -14.03
CA SER A 68 -11.78 3.92 -13.89
C SER A 68 -10.41 3.63 -14.53
N ALA A 69 -9.91 2.39 -14.40
CA ALA A 69 -8.66 1.98 -15.02
C ALA A 69 -8.74 2.01 -16.55
N ARG A 70 -9.86 1.58 -17.14
CA ARG A 70 -10.09 1.66 -18.59
C ARG A 70 -10.18 3.10 -19.08
N GLU A 71 -10.91 3.95 -18.36
CA GLU A 71 -11.01 5.39 -18.68
C GLU A 71 -9.63 6.07 -18.70
N MET A 72 -8.75 5.74 -17.75
CA MET A 72 -7.38 6.25 -17.73
C MET A 72 -6.51 5.72 -18.88
N GLN A 73 -6.71 4.47 -19.30
CA GLN A 73 -6.02 3.90 -20.46
C GLN A 73 -6.46 4.55 -21.77
N ASP A 74 -7.75 4.85 -21.90
CA ASP A 74 -8.30 5.55 -23.07
C ASP A 74 -7.71 6.97 -23.18
N LEU A 75 -7.68 7.72 -22.07
CA LEU A 75 -7.04 9.05 -22.01
C LEU A 75 -5.55 9.01 -22.35
N TYR A 76 -4.84 7.95 -21.94
CA TYR A 76 -3.43 7.78 -22.30
C TYR A 76 -3.24 7.50 -23.79
N GLY A 77 -4.13 6.72 -24.41
CA GLY A 77 -4.12 6.46 -25.85
C GLY A 77 -4.41 7.70 -26.69
N GLU A 78 -5.17 8.65 -26.15
CA GLU A 78 -5.47 9.94 -26.78
C GLU A 78 -4.40 11.02 -26.56
N PHE A 79 -3.43 10.76 -25.67
CA PHE A 79 -2.34 11.70 -25.41
C PHE A 79 -1.31 11.65 -26.53
N GLU A 80 -1.36 12.66 -27.40
CA GLU A 80 -0.26 12.93 -28.33
C GLU A 80 0.89 13.57 -27.56
N VAL A 81 2.03 12.88 -27.49
CA VAL A 81 3.27 13.45 -26.94
C VAL A 81 3.62 14.66 -27.83
N PRO A 82 3.72 15.88 -27.27
CA PRO A 82 4.11 17.03 -28.08
C PRO A 82 5.51 16.79 -28.63
N ASP A 83 5.74 17.22 -29.87
CA ASP A 83 7.08 17.26 -30.43
C ASP A 83 7.92 18.20 -29.56
N LEU A 84 8.76 17.61 -28.71
CA LEU A 84 9.71 18.35 -27.90
C LEU A 84 10.87 18.76 -28.80
N GLU A 85 11.30 20.01 -28.67
CA GLU A 85 12.55 20.43 -29.27
C GLU A 85 13.70 19.54 -28.76
N PRO A 86 14.66 19.17 -29.62
CA PRO A 86 15.80 18.39 -29.21
C PRO A 86 16.54 19.12 -28.08
N ALA A 87 16.94 18.36 -27.05
CA ALA A 87 17.73 18.92 -25.96
C ALA A 87 19.00 19.57 -26.53
N LEU A 88 19.29 20.79 -26.07
CA LEU A 88 20.51 21.51 -26.44
C LEU A 88 21.73 20.71 -26.00
N THR A 89 22.78 20.76 -26.82
CA THR A 89 24.10 20.34 -26.36
C THR A 89 24.59 21.27 -25.25
N PRO A 90 25.53 20.84 -24.38
CA PRO A 90 26.07 21.71 -23.33
C PRO A 90 26.62 23.04 -23.87
N GLU A 91 27.30 23.01 -25.02
CA GLU A 91 27.88 24.18 -25.68
C GLU A 91 26.82 25.14 -26.24
N GLU A 92 25.67 24.62 -26.68
CA GLU A 92 24.54 25.43 -27.14
C GLU A 92 23.78 26.05 -25.97
N PHE A 93 23.64 25.30 -24.87
CA PHE A 93 23.04 25.81 -23.65
C PHE A 93 23.83 26.98 -23.07
N ASP A 94 25.15 26.82 -22.90
CA ASP A 94 26.01 27.86 -22.32
C ASP A 94 25.94 29.16 -23.14
N ARG A 95 25.96 29.05 -24.47
CA ARG A 95 25.83 30.19 -25.38
C ARG A 95 24.49 30.91 -25.25
N GLN A 96 23.39 30.16 -25.18
CA GLN A 96 22.06 30.75 -25.01
C GLN A 96 21.90 31.39 -23.63
N PHE A 97 22.50 30.78 -22.61
CA PHE A 97 22.50 31.28 -21.25
C PHE A 97 23.25 32.61 -21.13
N GLU A 98 24.45 32.71 -21.70
CA GLU A 98 25.21 33.97 -21.78
C GLU A 98 24.43 35.06 -22.52
N GLN A 99 23.85 34.73 -23.68
CA GLN A 99 23.04 35.66 -24.45
C GLN A 99 21.82 36.16 -23.67
N ALA A 100 21.17 35.29 -22.89
CA ALA A 100 20.03 35.65 -22.06
C ALA A 100 20.44 36.56 -20.87
N GLN A 101 21.61 36.35 -20.29
CA GLN A 101 22.15 37.23 -19.24
C GLN A 101 22.40 38.63 -19.79
N ASP A 102 23.03 38.74 -20.97
CA ASP A 102 23.31 40.01 -21.61
C ASP A 102 22.01 40.76 -21.96
N ALA A 103 21.02 40.06 -22.52
CA ALA A 103 19.71 40.64 -22.81
C ALA A 103 18.99 41.12 -21.54
N SER A 104 19.06 40.36 -20.45
CA SER A 104 18.50 40.78 -19.16
C SER A 104 19.24 41.98 -18.57
N GLY A 105 20.56 42.04 -18.72
CA GLY A 105 21.38 43.17 -18.30
C GLY A 105 21.03 44.45 -19.06
N ALA A 106 20.85 44.36 -20.37
CA ALA A 106 20.42 45.48 -21.21
C ALA A 106 19.02 45.99 -20.81
N TYR A 107 18.06 45.07 -20.59
CA TYR A 107 16.72 45.45 -20.13
C TYR A 107 16.74 46.18 -18.77
N LYS A 108 17.58 45.74 -17.83
CA LYS A 108 17.75 46.43 -16.53
C LYS A 108 18.42 47.80 -16.63
N GLN A 109 19.24 48.03 -17.66
CA GLN A 109 19.89 49.33 -17.89
C GLN A 109 18.94 50.32 -18.58
N ASP A 110 18.00 49.83 -19.38
CA ASP A 110 16.95 50.62 -20.02
C ASP A 110 15.70 50.86 -19.14
N ASP A 111 15.64 50.24 -17.95
CA ASP A 111 14.57 50.46 -16.97
C ASP A 111 14.76 51.82 -16.27
N PRO A 112 13.90 52.83 -16.53
CA PRO A 112 14.03 54.14 -15.92
C PRO A 112 13.58 54.07 -14.45
N SER A 113 14.53 53.91 -13.53
CA SER A 113 14.32 54.10 -12.10
C SER A 113 13.90 55.54 -11.76
#